data_AF-A2DIB7-F1
#
_entry.id   AF-A2DIB7-F1
#
_cell.length_a   1.000
_cell.length_b   1.000
_cell.length_c   1.000
_cell.angle_alpha   90.00
_cell.angle_beta   90.00
_cell.angle_gamma   90.00
#
_symmetry.space_group_name_H-M   'P 1'
#
loop_
_entity.id
_entity.type
_entity.pdbx_description
1 polymer ?
#
loop_
_entity_poly.entity_id
_entity_poly.type
_entity_poly.pdbx_seq_one_letter_code
_entity_poly.pdbx_strand_id
1 'polypeptide(L)'
;MCEAAEALIKEEKYVEAEQKCLEEIRQNPENLKPYATLLTIYGQTYDADSAMSAGRETLQFARLLLKEFFEKKDYDFADDPKSLQYIEILDRFGKVSKELTHVNFTCYIYEEILRLNKSDKFGNARILLFVYLEIIGYLSNNKKGVITRTPEMANKLIETFKIPEENPEVRLWRILEKFLKKDDSWKDLVKKEEQENQLIFRVWLNEVEKGEKIDKFVQDYFGKLAKAWPNFRIEAHKILRKEHQKFMKAIEDEHNEVMEDRKPDFYTFIYSTFMKNGREAMRDFKFNECVKMFTLARNVAYETALPYRFQRSEKFEYAIISNRCTCYLQLNKPAEARQDARFTLFVKFDHFKVLEKCQEIGRAWGLPENVITAFKDWLAVSKDAKSGVRREIAKKVIALLSLEGLYRVRTEDFEKVAADLFERQCDDMYVQVNIPAEQHDLLPWLTANDLEKPIPR
;
A
#
# COMPACT_ATOMS: atom_id res chain seq x y z
N MET A 1 -12.78 -21.40 -0.17
CA MET A 1 -12.32 -21.50 1.24
C MET A 1 -12.03 -20.12 1.82
N CYS A 2 -11.26 -19.24 1.16
CA CYS A 2 -11.07 -17.87 1.66
C CYS A 2 -12.34 -16.99 1.79
N GLU A 3 -13.50 -17.44 1.31
CA GLU A 3 -14.81 -16.78 1.48
C GLU A 3 -15.18 -16.56 2.95
N ALA A 4 -14.77 -17.47 3.85
CA ALA A 4 -15.04 -17.30 5.28
C ALA A 4 -14.29 -16.09 5.87
N ALA A 5 -13.02 -15.92 5.50
CA ALA A 5 -12.24 -14.74 5.90
C ALA A 5 -12.83 -13.45 5.31
N GLU A 6 -13.30 -13.49 4.06
CA GLU A 6 -13.96 -12.33 3.43
C GLU A 6 -15.29 -11.95 4.10
N ALA A 7 -16.08 -12.94 4.52
CA ALA A 7 -17.30 -12.67 5.29
C ALA A 7 -16.97 -11.98 6.62
N LEU A 8 -15.95 -12.46 7.33
CA LEU A 8 -15.47 -11.85 8.58
C LEU A 8 -14.95 -10.42 8.37
N ILE A 9 -14.27 -10.14 7.26
CA ILE A 9 -13.83 -8.78 6.90
C ILE A 9 -15.03 -7.84 6.73
N LYS A 10 -16.13 -8.30 6.10
CA LYS A 10 -17.36 -7.50 5.97
C LYS A 10 -18.02 -7.20 7.30
N GLU A 11 -17.80 -8.04 8.30
CA GLU A 11 -18.25 -7.85 9.69
C GLU A 11 -17.22 -7.10 10.56
N GLU A 12 -16.12 -6.61 9.97
CA GLU A 12 -15.00 -5.95 10.65
C GLU A 12 -14.29 -6.84 11.71
N LYS A 13 -14.44 -8.18 11.59
CA LYS A 13 -13.81 -9.18 12.47
C LYS A 13 -12.43 -9.57 11.96
N TYR A 14 -11.52 -8.60 11.90
CA TYR A 14 -10.22 -8.74 11.24
C TYR A 14 -9.31 -9.80 11.87
N VAL A 15 -9.29 -9.95 13.20
CA VAL A 15 -8.45 -10.95 13.90
C VAL A 15 -8.87 -12.37 13.54
N GLU A 16 -10.18 -12.62 13.48
CA GLU A 16 -10.73 -13.92 13.11
C GLU A 16 -10.49 -14.22 11.63
N ALA A 17 -10.63 -13.20 10.77
CA ALA A 17 -10.31 -13.32 9.34
C ALA A 17 -8.83 -13.65 9.11
N GLU A 18 -7.92 -13.01 9.86
CA GLU A 18 -6.49 -13.27 9.82
C GLU A 18 -6.17 -14.71 10.22
N GLN A 19 -6.76 -15.19 11.32
CA GLN A 19 -6.59 -16.58 11.76
C GLN A 19 -7.04 -17.59 10.70
N LYS A 20 -8.16 -17.33 10.02
CA LYS A 20 -8.63 -18.16 8.91
C LYS A 20 -7.64 -18.17 7.73
N CYS A 21 -7.09 -17.01 7.38
CA CYS A 21 -6.06 -16.93 6.35
C CYS A 21 -4.81 -17.75 6.74
N LEU A 22 -4.36 -17.64 7.99
CA LEU A 22 -3.19 -18.38 8.47
C LEU A 22 -3.45 -19.88 8.55
N GLU A 23 -4.64 -20.32 8.96
CA GLU A 23 -5.05 -21.73 8.89
C GLU A 23 -4.94 -22.28 7.47
N GLU A 24 -5.44 -21.55 6.47
CA GLU A 24 -5.34 -21.93 5.06
C GLU A 24 -3.88 -21.95 4.57
N ILE A 25 -3.07 -20.95 4.93
CA ILE A 25 -1.63 -20.90 4.60
C ILE A 25 -0.88 -22.08 5.22
N ARG A 26 -1.24 -22.51 6.44
CA ARG A 26 -0.64 -23.69 7.07
C ARG A 26 -0.98 -24.97 6.31
N GLN A 27 -2.22 -25.11 5.83
CA GLN A 27 -2.65 -26.30 5.08
C GLN A 27 -2.13 -26.34 3.65
N ASN A 28 -2.12 -25.19 2.97
CA ASN A 28 -1.77 -25.06 1.57
C ASN A 28 -1.01 -23.74 1.34
N PRO A 29 0.32 -23.71 1.56
CA PRO A 29 1.10 -22.47 1.51
C PRO A 29 1.32 -21.93 0.09
N GLU A 30 1.03 -22.73 -0.94
CA GLU A 30 1.12 -22.35 -2.35
C GLU A 30 -0.18 -21.69 -2.87
N ASN A 31 -1.27 -21.75 -2.10
CA ASN A 31 -2.49 -21.02 -2.41
C ASN A 31 -2.31 -19.52 -2.12
N LEU A 32 -2.36 -18.68 -3.16
CA LEU A 32 -2.11 -17.25 -3.06
C LEU A 32 -3.29 -16.44 -2.50
N LYS A 33 -4.52 -17.00 -2.53
CA LYS A 33 -5.74 -16.32 -2.07
C LYS A 33 -5.69 -15.83 -0.61
N PRO A 34 -5.31 -16.64 0.40
CA PRO A 34 -5.23 -16.16 1.77
C PRO A 34 -4.21 -15.03 1.95
N TYR A 35 -3.09 -15.02 1.20
CA TYR A 35 -2.15 -13.90 1.24
C TYR A 35 -2.74 -12.62 0.64
N ALA A 36 -3.47 -12.74 -0.46
CA ALA A 36 -4.20 -11.62 -1.07
C ALA A 36 -5.23 -11.02 -0.09
N THR A 37 -5.93 -11.87 0.67
CA THR A 37 -6.89 -11.45 1.70
C THR A 37 -6.22 -10.80 2.90
N LEU A 38 -5.04 -11.28 3.31
CA LEU A 38 -4.23 -10.60 4.34
C LEU A 38 -3.89 -9.16 3.93
N LEU A 39 -3.68 -8.86 2.64
CA LEU A 39 -3.47 -7.47 2.19
C LEU A 39 -4.67 -6.58 2.48
N THR A 40 -5.89 -7.08 2.28
CA THR A 40 -7.11 -6.35 2.62
C THR A 40 -7.17 -6.08 4.13
N ILE A 41 -6.81 -7.06 4.95
CA ILE A 41 -6.74 -6.90 6.41
C ILE A 41 -5.71 -5.84 6.78
N TYR A 42 -4.50 -5.89 6.21
CA TYR A 42 -3.46 -4.90 6.44
C TYR A 42 -3.92 -3.49 6.09
N GLY A 43 -4.64 -3.30 4.97
CA GLY A 43 -5.20 -1.99 4.62
C GLY A 43 -6.12 -1.40 5.70
N GLN A 44 -6.76 -2.25 6.51
CA GLN A 44 -7.67 -1.83 7.59
C GLN A 44 -7.00 -1.77 8.97
N THR A 45 -5.95 -2.56 9.21
CA THR A 45 -5.36 -2.73 10.54
C THR A 45 -3.95 -2.15 10.70
N TYR A 46 -3.24 -1.84 9.62
CA TYR A 46 -1.87 -1.34 9.63
C TYR A 46 -1.76 0.17 9.35
N ASP A 47 -0.58 0.73 9.64
CA ASP A 47 -0.14 1.97 8.99
C ASP A 47 0.20 1.74 7.51
N ALA A 48 0.19 2.83 6.75
CA ALA A 48 0.32 2.76 5.30
C ALA A 48 1.61 2.08 4.84
N ASP A 49 2.77 2.46 5.40
CA ASP A 49 4.07 1.95 4.94
C ASP A 49 4.28 0.47 5.28
N SER A 50 3.79 0.02 6.44
CA SER A 50 3.81 -1.41 6.76
C SER A 50 2.90 -2.22 5.84
N ALA A 51 1.71 -1.70 5.50
CA ALA A 51 0.82 -2.35 4.54
C ALA A 51 1.46 -2.42 3.14
N MET A 52 2.14 -1.34 2.72
CA MET A 52 2.90 -1.31 1.47
C MET A 52 4.03 -2.35 1.45
N SER A 53 4.76 -2.46 2.55
CA SER A 53 5.87 -3.41 2.67
C SER A 53 5.41 -4.86 2.65
N ALA A 54 4.32 -5.16 3.36
CA ALA A 54 3.70 -6.49 3.35
C ALA A 54 3.14 -6.85 1.97
N GLY A 55 2.58 -5.88 1.24
CA GLY A 55 2.16 -6.06 -0.14
C GLY A 55 3.31 -6.34 -1.10
N ARG A 56 4.45 -5.65 -0.98
CA ARG A 56 5.66 -5.92 -1.77
C ARG A 56 6.19 -7.33 -1.52
N GLU A 57 6.26 -7.76 -0.26
CA GLU A 57 6.66 -9.12 0.08
C GLU A 57 5.71 -10.16 -0.55
N THR A 58 4.39 -9.88 -0.49
CA THR A 58 3.38 -10.75 -1.10
C THR A 58 3.54 -10.84 -2.62
N LEU A 59 3.84 -9.72 -3.30
CA LEU A 59 4.15 -9.74 -4.73
C LEU A 59 5.41 -10.56 -5.03
N GLN A 60 6.48 -10.37 -4.25
CA GLN A 60 7.72 -11.11 -4.44
C GLN A 60 7.50 -12.62 -4.26
N PHE A 61 6.74 -13.00 -3.23
CA PHE A 61 6.38 -14.38 -2.98
C PHE A 61 5.50 -14.97 -4.10
N ALA A 62 4.52 -14.22 -4.59
CA ALA A 62 3.70 -14.65 -5.71
C ALA A 62 4.52 -14.85 -7.00
N ARG A 63 5.49 -13.98 -7.27
CA ARG A 63 6.42 -14.12 -8.41
C ARG A 63 7.24 -15.40 -8.32
N LEU A 64 7.66 -15.80 -7.11
CA LEU A 64 8.36 -17.07 -6.89
C LEU A 64 7.48 -18.26 -7.27
N LEU A 65 6.25 -18.32 -6.75
CA LEU A 65 5.33 -19.44 -6.98
C LEU A 65 4.82 -19.52 -8.43
N LEU A 66 4.80 -18.39 -9.13
CA LEU A 66 4.28 -18.26 -10.49
C LEU A 66 5.38 -18.04 -11.53
N LYS A 67 6.64 -18.33 -11.20
CA LYS A 67 7.81 -18.07 -12.06
C LYS A 67 7.61 -18.53 -13.51
N GLU A 68 7.03 -19.71 -13.71
CA GLU A 68 6.75 -20.29 -15.03
C GLU A 68 5.85 -19.42 -15.91
N PHE A 69 5.00 -18.57 -15.33
CA PHE A 69 4.12 -17.67 -16.08
C PHE A 69 4.83 -16.39 -16.50
N PHE A 70 5.76 -15.88 -15.68
CA PHE A 70 6.59 -14.72 -16.01
C PHE A 70 7.64 -15.02 -17.08
N GLU A 71 7.99 -16.30 -17.28
CA GLU A 71 8.87 -16.73 -18.37
C GLU A 71 8.15 -16.82 -19.73
N LYS A 72 6.82 -16.78 -19.74
CA LYS A 72 6.02 -16.82 -20.98
C LYS A 72 5.86 -15.41 -21.54
N LYS A 73 6.60 -15.12 -22.61
CA LYS A 73 6.44 -13.86 -23.34
C LYS A 73 5.00 -13.72 -23.88
N ASP A 74 4.47 -12.51 -23.79
CA ASP A 74 3.14 -12.13 -24.30
C ASP A 74 1.94 -12.84 -23.69
N TYR A 75 2.14 -13.51 -22.57
CA TYR A 75 1.10 -14.23 -21.84
C TYR A 75 0.12 -13.28 -21.12
N ASP A 76 -1.18 -13.48 -21.29
CA ASP A 76 -2.22 -12.79 -20.52
C ASP A 76 -2.51 -13.58 -19.24
N PHE A 77 -2.18 -13.00 -18.10
CA PHE A 77 -2.33 -13.62 -16.79
C PHE A 77 -3.80 -13.88 -16.43
N ALA A 78 -4.75 -13.19 -17.09
CA ALA A 78 -6.18 -13.37 -16.87
C ALA A 78 -6.79 -14.56 -17.64
N ASP A 79 -6.01 -15.28 -18.45
CA ASP A 79 -6.47 -16.47 -19.18
C ASP A 79 -6.35 -17.78 -18.38
N ASP A 80 -5.55 -17.82 -17.32
CA ASP A 80 -5.33 -19.02 -16.51
C ASP A 80 -5.64 -18.78 -15.02
N PRO A 81 -6.41 -19.67 -14.37
CA PRO A 81 -6.78 -19.50 -12.95
C PRO A 81 -5.62 -19.39 -11.96
N LYS A 82 -4.45 -19.97 -12.27
CA LYS A 82 -3.27 -19.93 -11.41
C LYS A 82 -2.56 -18.59 -11.53
N SER A 83 -2.32 -18.10 -12.75
CA SER A 83 -1.73 -16.76 -12.97
C SER A 83 -2.69 -15.62 -12.60
N LEU A 84 -4.01 -15.83 -12.72
CA LEU A 84 -5.02 -14.85 -12.36
C LEU A 84 -4.92 -14.41 -10.88
N GLN A 85 -4.48 -15.31 -10.00
CA GLN A 85 -4.27 -14.97 -8.59
C GLN A 85 -3.24 -13.85 -8.39
N TYR A 86 -2.27 -13.68 -9.30
CA TYR A 86 -1.35 -12.54 -9.25
C TYR A 86 -2.05 -11.22 -9.57
N ILE A 87 -2.97 -11.23 -10.55
CA ILE A 87 -3.79 -10.05 -10.88
C ILE A 87 -4.72 -9.72 -9.70
N GLU A 88 -5.30 -10.71 -9.03
CA GLU A 88 -6.11 -10.51 -7.83
C GLU A 88 -5.31 -9.91 -6.67
N ILE A 89 -4.05 -10.34 -6.47
CA ILE A 89 -3.13 -9.74 -5.50
C ILE A 89 -2.86 -8.28 -5.85
N LEU A 90 -2.49 -8.00 -7.10
CA LEU A 90 -2.22 -6.64 -7.56
C LEU A 90 -3.45 -5.74 -7.40
N ASP A 91 -4.65 -6.20 -7.78
CA ASP A 91 -5.89 -5.43 -7.64
C ASP A 91 -6.19 -5.09 -6.17
N ARG A 92 -6.10 -6.08 -5.26
CA ARG A 92 -6.26 -5.84 -3.82
C ARG A 92 -5.20 -4.87 -3.30
N PHE A 93 -3.97 -5.04 -3.72
CA PHE A 93 -2.88 -4.16 -3.30
C PHE A 93 -3.07 -2.73 -3.82
N GLY A 94 -3.57 -2.58 -5.05
CA GLY A 94 -3.90 -1.30 -5.67
C GLY A 94 -5.04 -0.59 -4.93
N LYS A 95 -6.06 -1.33 -4.49
CA LYS A 95 -7.15 -0.81 -3.64
C LYS A 95 -6.63 -0.33 -2.29
N VAL A 96 -5.83 -1.14 -1.61
CA VAL A 96 -5.21 -0.78 -0.32
C VAL A 96 -4.32 0.46 -0.48
N SER A 97 -3.45 0.49 -1.49
CA SER A 97 -2.60 1.66 -1.80
C SER A 97 -3.43 2.92 -2.05
N LYS A 98 -4.55 2.79 -2.78
CA LYS A 98 -5.44 3.93 -3.07
C LYS A 98 -6.15 4.41 -1.80
N GLU A 99 -6.64 3.51 -0.96
CA GLU A 99 -7.25 3.82 0.34
C GLU A 99 -6.28 4.63 1.21
N LEU A 100 -5.02 4.21 1.22
CA LEU A 100 -3.91 4.84 1.94
C LEU A 100 -3.27 6.05 1.21
N THR A 101 -3.91 6.56 0.15
CA THR A 101 -3.50 7.76 -0.61
C THR A 101 -2.09 7.74 -1.23
N HIS A 102 -1.52 6.56 -1.49
CA HIS A 102 -0.25 6.39 -2.20
C HIS A 102 -0.42 6.41 -3.72
N VAL A 103 -0.81 7.57 -4.28
CA VAL A 103 -1.18 7.70 -5.71
C VAL A 103 -0.13 7.19 -6.70
N ASN A 104 1.17 7.48 -6.47
CA ASN A 104 2.25 6.99 -7.35
C ASN A 104 2.31 5.46 -7.38
N PHE A 105 2.15 4.87 -6.20
CA PHE A 105 2.27 3.44 -6.03
C PHE A 105 1.04 2.71 -6.60
N THR A 106 -0.15 3.27 -6.37
CA THR A 106 -1.39 2.86 -7.02
C THR A 106 -1.24 2.89 -8.54
N CYS A 107 -0.62 3.93 -9.10
CA CYS A 107 -0.35 4.04 -10.54
C CYS A 107 0.51 2.87 -11.05
N TYR A 108 1.67 2.62 -10.42
CA TYR A 108 2.55 1.50 -10.80
C TYR A 108 1.84 0.15 -10.76
N ILE A 109 0.99 -0.08 -9.75
CA ILE A 109 0.21 -1.33 -9.62
C ILE A 109 -0.77 -1.50 -10.78
N TYR A 110 -1.60 -0.49 -11.07
CA TYR A 110 -2.61 -0.62 -12.12
C TYR A 110 -2.00 -0.62 -13.53
N GLU A 111 -0.86 0.05 -13.74
CA GLU A 111 -0.06 -0.11 -14.97
C GLU A 111 0.44 -1.55 -15.11
N GLU A 112 0.93 -2.15 -14.02
CA GLU A 112 1.38 -3.53 -14.00
C GLU A 112 0.24 -4.52 -14.29
N ILE A 113 -0.94 -4.29 -13.71
CA ILE A 113 -2.13 -5.10 -14.00
C ILE A 113 -2.43 -5.06 -15.49
N LEU A 114 -2.44 -3.88 -16.12
CA LEU A 114 -2.77 -3.76 -17.55
C LEU A 114 -1.67 -4.30 -18.47
N ARG A 115 -0.39 -4.30 -18.05
CA ARG A 115 0.69 -4.99 -18.77
C ARG A 115 0.46 -6.50 -18.82
N LEU A 116 -0.06 -7.07 -17.72
CA LEU A 116 -0.25 -8.50 -17.53
C LEU A 116 -1.65 -9.01 -17.88
N ASN A 117 -2.64 -8.10 -17.97
CA ASN A 117 -4.03 -8.36 -18.35
C ASN A 117 -4.40 -7.47 -19.54
N LYS A 118 -3.87 -7.84 -20.72
CA LYS A 118 -3.98 -7.03 -21.95
C LYS A 118 -5.42 -6.84 -22.40
N SER A 119 -6.30 -7.77 -22.05
CA SER A 119 -7.73 -7.73 -22.36
C SER A 119 -8.56 -6.88 -21.37
N ASP A 120 -7.95 -6.37 -20.30
CA ASP A 120 -8.59 -5.62 -19.21
C ASP A 120 -9.92 -6.24 -18.73
N LYS A 121 -9.95 -7.56 -18.49
CA LYS A 121 -11.20 -8.27 -18.15
C LYS A 121 -11.92 -7.76 -16.88
N PHE A 122 -11.23 -7.00 -16.04
CA PHE A 122 -11.75 -6.51 -14.76
C PHE A 122 -12.01 -5.00 -14.74
N GLY A 123 -11.81 -4.29 -15.87
CA GLY A 123 -12.07 -2.85 -15.96
C GLY A 123 -11.07 -1.98 -15.20
N ASN A 124 -9.83 -2.45 -15.04
CA ASN A 124 -8.75 -1.73 -14.38
C ASN A 124 -8.29 -0.49 -15.15
N ALA A 125 -8.52 -0.41 -16.47
CA ALA A 125 -8.19 0.76 -17.26
C ALA A 125 -8.96 2.00 -16.78
N ARG A 126 -10.21 1.81 -16.35
CA ARG A 126 -11.03 2.89 -15.77
C ARG A 126 -10.45 3.38 -14.45
N ILE A 127 -9.99 2.46 -13.60
CA ILE A 127 -9.34 2.80 -12.32
C ILE A 127 -8.02 3.53 -12.56
N LEU A 128 -7.19 3.05 -13.49
CA LEU A 128 -5.94 3.72 -13.85
C LEU A 128 -6.19 5.12 -14.42
N LEU A 129 -7.26 5.31 -15.18
CA LEU A 129 -7.64 6.63 -15.69
C LEU A 129 -7.86 7.60 -14.52
N PHE A 130 -8.65 7.24 -13.50
CA PHE A 130 -8.80 8.09 -12.30
C PHE A 130 -7.46 8.45 -11.65
N VAL A 131 -6.54 7.49 -11.57
CA VAL A 131 -5.22 7.70 -10.97
C VAL A 131 -4.38 8.66 -11.82
N TYR A 132 -4.43 8.53 -13.16
CA TYR A 132 -3.80 9.48 -14.08
C TYR A 132 -4.38 10.88 -13.92
N LEU A 133 -5.71 11.01 -13.81
CA LEU A 133 -6.36 12.31 -13.60
C LEU A 133 -5.94 12.94 -12.27
N GLU A 134 -5.75 12.14 -11.22
CA GLU A 134 -5.27 12.61 -9.92
C GLU A 134 -3.82 13.10 -10.00
N ILE A 135 -2.95 12.35 -10.67
CA ILE A 135 -1.55 12.73 -10.91
C ILE A 135 -1.46 14.02 -11.75
N ILE A 136 -2.19 14.11 -12.85
CA ILE A 136 -2.22 15.30 -13.72
C ILE A 136 -2.70 16.52 -12.93
N GLY A 137 -3.73 16.36 -12.11
CA GLY A 137 -4.23 17.42 -11.22
C GLY A 137 -3.14 17.89 -10.26
N TYR A 138 -2.48 16.97 -9.55
CA TYR A 138 -1.38 17.32 -8.65
C TYR A 138 -0.22 18.03 -9.36
N LEU A 139 0.18 17.58 -10.55
CA LEU A 139 1.23 18.22 -11.33
C LEU A 139 0.81 19.62 -11.80
N SER A 140 -0.44 19.81 -12.22
CA SER A 140 -0.96 21.13 -12.63
C SER A 140 -0.96 22.16 -11.49
N ASN A 141 -0.95 21.69 -10.25
CA ASN A 141 -0.88 22.51 -9.04
C ASN A 141 0.53 22.49 -8.40
N ASN A 142 1.57 22.13 -9.16
CA ASN A 142 2.98 22.12 -8.75
C ASN A 142 3.30 21.26 -7.50
N LYS A 143 2.50 20.21 -7.24
CA LYS A 143 2.80 19.28 -6.14
C LYS A 143 4.07 18.50 -6.45
N LYS A 144 5.03 18.51 -5.53
CA LYS A 144 6.30 17.78 -5.65
C LYS A 144 6.13 16.30 -5.26
N GLY A 145 7.05 15.46 -5.72
CA GLY A 145 7.12 14.05 -5.33
C GLY A 145 6.06 13.14 -5.96
N VAL A 146 5.27 13.66 -6.91
CA VAL A 146 4.34 12.86 -7.73
C VAL A 146 5.05 12.43 -9.01
N ILE A 147 4.80 11.21 -9.48
CA ILE A 147 5.32 10.72 -10.76
C ILE A 147 4.74 11.50 -11.93
N THR A 148 5.41 11.48 -13.08
CA THR A 148 4.93 12.18 -14.27
C THR A 148 3.99 11.30 -15.08
N ARG A 149 2.72 11.72 -15.20
CA ARG A 149 1.76 11.20 -16.20
C ARG A 149 1.11 12.40 -16.87
N THR A 150 0.97 12.35 -18.20
CA THR A 150 0.57 13.50 -19.02
C THR A 150 -0.84 13.34 -19.59
N PRO A 151 -1.48 14.43 -20.06
CA PRO A 151 -2.73 14.36 -20.82
C PRO A 151 -2.69 13.38 -21.99
N GLU A 152 -1.57 13.32 -22.71
CA GLU A 152 -1.38 12.42 -23.85
C GLU A 152 -1.40 10.96 -23.41
N MET A 153 -0.81 10.64 -22.26
CA MET A 153 -0.86 9.28 -21.69
C MET A 153 -2.27 8.88 -21.28
N ALA A 154 -3.07 9.80 -20.71
CA ALA A 154 -4.47 9.55 -20.39
C ALA A 154 -5.32 9.29 -21.66
N ASN A 155 -5.10 10.07 -22.73
CA ASN A 155 -5.75 9.83 -24.01
C ASN A 155 -5.35 8.48 -24.63
N LYS A 156 -4.06 8.14 -24.62
CA LYS A 156 -3.57 6.85 -25.11
C LYS A 156 -4.15 5.66 -24.32
N LEU A 157 -4.34 5.82 -23.00
CA LEU A 157 -5.00 4.82 -22.17
C LEU A 157 -6.45 4.57 -22.62
N ILE A 158 -7.22 5.64 -22.83
CA ILE A 158 -8.61 5.57 -23.31
C ILE A 158 -8.68 4.88 -24.68
N GLU A 159 -7.80 5.29 -25.61
CA GLU A 159 -7.75 4.74 -26.97
C GLU A 159 -7.35 3.26 -26.98
N THR A 160 -6.32 2.89 -26.22
CA THR A 160 -5.76 1.53 -26.22
C THR A 160 -6.76 0.53 -25.66
N PHE A 161 -7.44 0.88 -24.56
CA PHE A 161 -8.42 0.01 -23.90
C PHE A 161 -9.86 0.26 -24.34
N LYS A 162 -10.07 1.15 -25.32
CA LYS A 162 -11.39 1.50 -25.88
C LYS A 162 -12.41 1.84 -24.78
N ILE A 163 -11.98 2.63 -23.80
CA ILE A 163 -12.86 3.05 -22.69
C ILE A 163 -14.00 3.89 -23.30
N PRO A 164 -15.28 3.53 -23.11
CA PRO A 164 -16.39 4.24 -23.74
C PRO A 164 -16.48 5.72 -23.35
N GLU A 165 -16.80 6.60 -24.30
CA GLU A 165 -16.89 8.06 -24.09
C GLU A 165 -18.07 8.45 -23.18
N GLU A 166 -19.07 7.58 -23.05
CA GLU A 166 -20.18 7.72 -22.12
C GLU A 166 -19.82 7.37 -20.66
N ASN A 167 -18.58 6.94 -20.38
CA ASN A 167 -18.17 6.73 -19.01
C ASN A 167 -17.94 8.08 -18.30
N PRO A 168 -18.45 8.26 -17.07
CA PRO A 168 -18.33 9.53 -16.35
C PRO A 168 -16.88 10.01 -16.18
N GLU A 169 -15.93 9.10 -15.96
CA GLU A 169 -14.51 9.46 -15.86
C GLU A 169 -13.90 9.96 -17.18
N VAL A 170 -14.38 9.47 -18.33
CA VAL A 170 -13.93 9.94 -19.65
C VAL A 170 -14.53 11.32 -19.93
N ARG A 171 -15.83 11.51 -19.70
CA ARG A 171 -16.47 12.83 -19.86
C ARG A 171 -15.83 13.88 -18.95
N LEU A 172 -15.58 13.51 -17.68
CA LEU A 172 -14.86 14.38 -16.75
C LEU A 172 -13.45 14.70 -17.24
N TRP A 173 -12.71 13.71 -17.77
CA TRP A 173 -11.42 13.97 -18.38
C TRP A 173 -11.52 14.99 -19.52
N ARG A 174 -12.50 14.87 -20.42
CA ARG A 174 -12.69 15.85 -21.52
C ARG A 174 -12.91 17.27 -21.01
N ILE A 175 -13.62 17.42 -19.88
CA ILE A 175 -13.81 18.72 -19.21
C ILE A 175 -12.47 19.25 -18.68
N LEU A 176 -11.75 18.42 -17.91
CA LEU A 176 -10.46 18.79 -17.29
C LEU A 176 -9.39 19.10 -18.35
N GLU A 177 -9.35 18.35 -19.44
CA GLU A 177 -8.42 18.56 -20.55
C GLU A 177 -8.64 19.93 -21.20
N LYS A 178 -9.90 20.32 -21.45
CA LYS A 178 -10.23 21.66 -21.98
C LYS A 178 -9.93 22.77 -20.98
N PHE A 179 -10.18 22.52 -19.70
CA PHE A 179 -9.79 23.44 -18.63
C PHE A 179 -8.27 23.69 -18.61
N LEU A 180 -7.46 22.63 -18.67
CA LEU A 180 -6.00 22.73 -18.76
C LEU A 180 -5.54 23.51 -20.00
N LYS A 181 -6.21 23.29 -21.14
CA LYS A 181 -5.95 23.98 -22.41
C LYS A 181 -6.47 25.43 -22.43
N LYS A 182 -7.13 25.90 -21.37
CA LYS A 182 -7.81 27.21 -21.29
C LYS A 182 -8.84 27.42 -22.40
N ASP A 183 -9.48 26.34 -22.86
CA ASP A 183 -10.56 26.35 -23.85
C ASP A 183 -11.90 26.52 -23.14
N ASP A 184 -12.50 27.71 -23.25
CA ASP A 184 -13.74 28.10 -22.58
C ASP A 184 -14.95 27.17 -22.81
N SER A 185 -14.92 26.29 -23.81
CA SER A 185 -15.98 25.29 -24.01
C SER A 185 -16.12 24.29 -22.85
N TRP A 186 -15.11 24.18 -21.96
CA TRP A 186 -15.24 23.40 -20.72
C TRP A 186 -16.42 23.89 -19.84
N LYS A 187 -16.77 25.18 -19.92
CA LYS A 187 -17.85 25.81 -19.13
C LYS A 187 -19.24 25.32 -19.52
N ASP A 188 -19.44 24.94 -20.78
CA ASP A 188 -20.72 24.38 -21.23
C ASP A 188 -20.78 22.89 -20.96
N LEU A 189 -19.65 22.19 -21.10
CA LEU A 189 -19.54 20.77 -20.75
C LEU A 189 -19.78 20.53 -19.25
N VAL A 190 -19.26 21.39 -18.37
CA VAL A 190 -19.47 21.25 -16.93
C VAL A 190 -20.95 21.42 -16.54
N LYS A 191 -21.67 22.37 -17.18
CA LYS A 191 -23.11 22.55 -16.97
C LYS A 191 -23.90 21.35 -17.46
N LYS A 192 -23.53 20.79 -18.61
CA LYS A 192 -24.15 19.58 -19.16
C LYS A 192 -23.92 18.37 -18.24
N GLU A 193 -22.68 18.15 -17.81
CA GLU A 193 -22.34 17.02 -16.94
C GLU A 193 -23.02 17.13 -15.57
N GLU A 194 -23.16 18.34 -15.01
CA GLU A 194 -23.95 18.56 -13.79
C GLU A 194 -25.40 18.14 -13.97
N GLN A 195 -26.03 18.45 -15.11
CA GLN A 195 -27.41 18.05 -15.38
C GLN A 195 -27.56 16.52 -15.49
N GLU A 196 -26.58 15.85 -16.09
CA GLU A 196 -26.60 14.40 -16.28
C GLU A 196 -26.18 13.63 -15.01
N ASN A 197 -25.22 14.17 -14.24
CA ASN A 197 -24.56 13.50 -13.11
C ASN A 197 -24.36 14.42 -11.90
N GLN A 198 -25.46 14.94 -11.37
CA GLN A 198 -25.48 15.87 -10.22
C GLN A 198 -24.65 15.37 -9.03
N LEU A 199 -24.68 14.07 -8.74
CA LEU A 199 -23.98 13.49 -7.59
C LEU A 199 -22.46 13.68 -7.66
N ILE A 200 -21.87 13.63 -8.86
CA ILE A 200 -20.42 13.84 -9.05
C ILE A 200 -20.04 15.26 -8.62
N PHE A 201 -20.80 16.26 -9.08
CA PHE A 201 -20.52 17.65 -8.73
C PHE A 201 -20.86 17.99 -7.28
N ARG A 202 -21.91 17.40 -6.71
CA ARG A 202 -22.17 17.52 -5.27
C ARG A 202 -20.99 17.02 -4.44
N VAL A 203 -20.38 15.90 -4.84
CA VAL A 203 -19.16 15.39 -4.20
C VAL A 203 -17.96 16.32 -4.44
N TRP A 204 -17.74 16.79 -5.68
CA TRP A 204 -16.61 17.68 -6.01
C TRP A 204 -16.69 19.03 -5.31
N LEU A 205 -17.89 19.58 -5.19
CA LEU A 205 -18.16 20.88 -4.57
C LEU A 205 -18.43 20.77 -3.06
N ASN A 206 -18.25 19.60 -2.46
CA ASN A 206 -18.44 19.36 -1.03
C ASN A 206 -19.85 19.75 -0.54
N GLU A 207 -20.87 19.46 -1.35
CA GLU A 207 -22.31 19.73 -1.11
C GLU A 207 -23.06 18.49 -0.62
N VAL A 208 -22.31 17.49 -0.15
CA VAL A 208 -22.83 16.27 0.44
C VAL A 208 -23.10 16.52 1.92
N GLU A 209 -24.32 16.22 2.37
CA GLU A 209 -24.66 16.42 3.77
C GLU A 209 -24.04 15.33 4.66
N LYS A 210 -23.73 15.69 5.91
CA LYS A 210 -23.19 14.74 6.88
C LYS A 210 -24.22 13.64 7.16
N GLY A 211 -23.88 12.40 6.82
CA GLY A 211 -24.75 11.23 7.02
C GLY A 211 -25.58 10.85 5.78
N GLU A 212 -25.47 11.60 4.69
CA GLU A 212 -26.04 11.21 3.41
C GLU A 212 -25.33 9.95 2.89
N LYS A 213 -26.13 8.95 2.49
CA LYS A 213 -25.61 7.72 1.88
C LYS A 213 -25.31 7.97 0.42
N ILE A 214 -24.04 8.15 0.10
CA ILE A 214 -23.56 8.25 -1.27
C ILE A 214 -22.99 6.91 -1.71
N ASP A 215 -23.08 6.65 -3.01
CA ASP A 215 -22.39 5.53 -3.63
C ASP A 215 -20.88 5.58 -3.28
N LYS A 216 -20.38 4.48 -2.71
CA LYS A 216 -19.00 4.40 -2.21
C LYS A 216 -17.99 4.62 -3.34
N PHE A 217 -18.27 4.14 -4.56
CA PHE A 217 -17.40 4.37 -5.71
C PHE A 217 -17.34 5.86 -6.07
N VAL A 218 -18.47 6.57 -6.10
CA VAL A 218 -18.46 8.02 -6.35
C VAL A 218 -17.66 8.76 -5.28
N GLN A 219 -17.88 8.44 -4.00
CA GLN A 219 -17.16 9.08 -2.90
C GLN A 219 -15.64 8.80 -2.97
N ASP A 220 -15.24 7.54 -3.16
CA ASP A 220 -13.85 7.11 -3.09
C ASP A 220 -13.03 7.54 -4.32
N TYR A 221 -13.64 7.61 -5.49
CA TYR A 221 -12.94 7.94 -6.73
C TYR A 221 -13.08 9.42 -7.09
N PHE A 222 -14.30 9.94 -7.17
CA PHE A 222 -14.51 11.34 -7.54
C PHE A 222 -14.18 12.30 -6.40
N GLY A 223 -14.45 11.92 -5.14
CA GLY A 223 -14.10 12.74 -3.98
C GLY A 223 -12.59 12.92 -3.81
N LYS A 224 -11.79 11.85 -3.99
CA LYS A 224 -10.33 11.94 -3.97
C LYS A 224 -9.79 12.74 -5.15
N LEU A 225 -10.32 12.48 -6.35
CA LEU A 225 -9.93 13.22 -7.55
C LEU A 225 -10.18 14.72 -7.39
N ALA A 226 -11.30 15.15 -6.81
CA ALA A 226 -11.60 16.56 -6.56
C ALA A 226 -10.45 17.27 -5.81
N LYS A 227 -9.83 16.61 -4.82
CA LYS A 227 -8.71 17.19 -4.05
C LYS A 227 -7.46 17.49 -4.89
N ALA A 228 -7.27 16.77 -5.99
CA ALA A 228 -6.18 17.03 -6.94
C ALA A 228 -6.45 18.22 -7.87
N TRP A 229 -7.68 18.74 -7.90
CA TRP A 229 -8.12 19.79 -8.83
C TRP A 229 -8.74 21.03 -8.14
N PRO A 230 -8.07 21.65 -7.14
CA PRO A 230 -8.62 22.78 -6.39
C PRO A 230 -8.99 23.98 -7.28
N ASN A 231 -8.11 24.37 -8.22
CA ASN A 231 -8.37 25.49 -9.13
C ASN A 231 -9.58 25.26 -10.03
N PHE A 232 -9.73 24.05 -10.57
CA PHE A 232 -10.92 23.70 -11.35
C PHE A 232 -12.18 23.75 -10.48
N ARG A 233 -12.15 23.24 -9.25
CA ARG A 233 -13.30 23.27 -8.33
C ARG A 233 -13.77 24.70 -8.05
N ILE A 234 -12.83 25.62 -7.83
CA ILE A 234 -13.10 27.05 -7.64
C ILE A 234 -13.84 27.62 -8.86
N GLU A 235 -13.31 27.41 -10.07
CA GLU A 235 -13.90 27.95 -11.29
C GLU A 235 -15.23 27.27 -11.66
N ALA A 236 -15.33 25.95 -11.48
CA ALA A 236 -16.57 25.20 -11.67
C ALA A 236 -17.66 25.69 -10.71
N HIS A 237 -17.34 25.93 -9.44
CA HIS A 237 -18.28 26.49 -8.46
C HIS A 237 -18.80 27.86 -8.88
N LYS A 238 -17.96 28.75 -9.43
CA LYS A 238 -18.41 30.07 -9.92
C LYS A 238 -19.42 29.99 -11.07
N ILE A 239 -19.36 28.92 -11.86
CA ILE A 239 -20.23 28.70 -13.02
C ILE A 239 -21.53 28.02 -12.61
N LEU A 240 -21.42 26.97 -11.79
CA LEU A 240 -22.53 26.09 -11.44
C LEU A 240 -23.34 26.60 -10.25
N ARG A 241 -22.72 27.45 -9.42
CA ARG A 241 -23.30 28.04 -8.22
C ARG A 241 -23.02 29.55 -8.21
N LYS A 242 -23.56 30.25 -7.20
CA LYS A 242 -23.17 31.64 -6.92
C LYS A 242 -21.85 31.63 -6.15
N GLU A 243 -20.98 32.59 -6.43
CA GLU A 243 -19.70 32.73 -5.72
C GLU A 243 -19.92 32.77 -4.19
N HIS A 244 -19.18 31.92 -3.47
CA HIS A 244 -19.33 31.79 -2.03
C HIS A 244 -17.95 31.78 -1.36
N GLN A 245 -17.58 32.90 -0.72
CA GLN A 245 -16.25 33.09 -0.12
C GLN A 245 -15.85 31.98 0.86
N LYS A 246 -16.82 31.41 1.62
CA LYS A 246 -16.51 30.31 2.55
C LYS A 246 -16.08 29.03 1.82
N PHE A 247 -16.64 28.76 0.64
CA PHE A 247 -16.25 27.61 -0.17
C PHE A 247 -14.83 27.81 -0.70
N MET A 248 -14.55 28.97 -1.29
CA MET A 248 -13.22 29.30 -1.81
C MET A 248 -12.15 29.15 -0.75
N LYS A 249 -12.39 29.75 0.43
CA LYS A 249 -11.46 29.63 1.56
C LYS A 249 -11.26 28.18 2.00
N ALA A 250 -12.33 27.37 2.06
CA ALA A 250 -12.20 25.96 2.42
C ALA A 250 -11.35 25.16 1.41
N ILE A 251 -11.47 25.45 0.11
CA ILE A 251 -10.64 24.80 -0.92
C ILE A 251 -9.19 25.29 -0.85
N GLU A 252 -8.97 26.58 -0.61
CA GLU A 252 -7.64 27.14 -0.40
C GLU A 252 -6.95 26.55 0.84
N ASP A 253 -7.67 26.46 1.96
CA ASP A 253 -7.18 25.84 3.20
C ASP A 253 -6.83 24.36 2.96
N GLU A 254 -7.70 23.60 2.28
CA GLU A 254 -7.43 22.20 1.89
C GLU A 254 -6.20 22.10 0.97
N HIS A 255 -6.05 23.00 0.01
CA HIS A 255 -4.89 23.03 -0.89
C HIS A 255 -3.61 23.35 -0.12
N ASN A 256 -3.63 24.35 0.77
CA ASN A 256 -2.48 24.75 1.57
C ASN A 256 -2.06 23.64 2.55
N GLU A 257 -3.01 22.92 3.17
CA GLU A 257 -2.69 21.75 4.01
C GLU A 257 -1.95 20.65 3.24
N VAL A 258 -2.26 20.48 1.96
CA VAL A 258 -1.58 19.51 1.08
C VAL A 258 -0.21 20.01 0.61
N MET A 259 0.04 21.32 0.65
CA MET A 259 1.22 21.97 0.10
C MET A 259 2.22 22.49 1.16
N GLU A 260 1.82 22.64 2.42
CA GLU A 260 2.66 23.20 3.49
C GLU A 260 3.65 22.17 4.09
N ASP A 261 4.94 22.50 4.01
CA ASP A 261 5.99 21.92 4.88
C ASP A 261 5.83 22.51 6.30
N ARG A 262 5.25 21.76 7.25
CA ARG A 262 5.12 22.27 8.63
C ARG A 262 6.48 22.25 9.35
N LYS A 263 6.63 23.12 10.37
CA LYS A 263 7.89 23.31 11.11
C LYS A 263 8.37 22.04 11.83
N PRO A 264 9.66 21.67 11.77
CA PRO A 264 10.22 20.47 12.43
C PRO A 264 9.95 20.33 13.94
N ASP A 265 9.91 21.45 14.67
CA ASP A 265 9.70 21.46 16.12
C ASP A 265 8.28 21.00 16.51
N PHE A 266 7.28 21.34 15.68
CA PHE A 266 5.90 20.93 15.90
C PHE A 266 5.78 19.41 15.82
N TYR A 267 6.34 18.80 14.76
CA TYR A 267 6.28 17.36 14.61
C TYR A 267 7.07 16.61 15.67
N THR A 268 8.22 17.14 16.12
CA THR A 268 8.99 16.55 17.22
C THR A 268 8.16 16.49 18.52
N PHE A 269 7.40 17.55 18.81
CA PHE A 269 6.47 17.59 19.95
C PHE A 269 5.32 16.58 19.80
N ILE A 270 4.69 16.52 18.62
CA ILE A 270 3.59 15.59 18.36
C ILE A 270 4.06 14.13 18.44
N TYR A 271 5.19 13.81 17.80
CA TYR A 271 5.84 12.50 17.89
C TYR A 271 6.08 12.09 19.35
N SER A 272 6.68 12.98 20.14
CA SER A 272 7.01 12.72 21.54
C SER A 272 5.77 12.46 22.38
N THR A 273 4.68 13.20 22.10
CA THR A 273 3.36 13.01 22.73
C THR A 273 2.82 11.61 22.44
N PHE A 274 2.76 11.21 21.17
CA PHE A 274 2.27 9.88 20.80
C PHE A 274 3.15 8.75 21.36
N MET A 275 4.47 8.90 21.35
CA MET A 275 5.38 7.92 21.96
C MET A 275 5.19 7.79 23.47
N LYS A 276 4.93 8.90 24.18
CA LYS A 276 4.64 8.88 25.62
C LYS A 276 3.33 8.16 25.89
N ASN A 277 2.26 8.55 25.19
CA ASN A 277 0.92 7.98 25.36
C ASN A 277 0.90 6.49 24.98
N GLY A 278 1.61 6.08 23.93
CA GLY A 278 1.75 4.67 23.55
C GLY A 278 2.43 3.86 24.65
N ARG A 279 3.51 4.37 25.24
CA ARG A 279 4.19 3.71 26.38
C ARG A 279 3.33 3.67 27.65
N GLU A 280 2.50 4.67 27.89
CA GLU A 280 1.51 4.67 28.98
C GLU A 280 0.45 3.61 28.76
N ALA A 281 -0.20 3.59 27.59
CA ALA A 281 -1.17 2.57 27.20
C ALA A 281 -0.58 1.15 27.28
N MET A 282 0.69 0.97 26.90
CA MET A 282 1.39 -0.31 27.03
C MET A 282 1.54 -0.76 28.48
N ARG A 283 1.88 0.15 29.41
CA ARG A 283 1.95 -0.16 30.85
C ARG A 283 0.59 -0.52 31.44
N ASP A 284 -0.46 0.09 30.90
CA ASP A 284 -1.85 -0.16 31.31
C ASP A 284 -2.50 -1.34 30.58
N PHE A 285 -1.74 -2.11 29.79
CA PHE A 285 -2.23 -3.26 28.98
C PHE A 285 -3.32 -2.89 27.96
N LYS A 286 -3.43 -1.62 27.56
CA LYS A 286 -4.36 -1.13 26.55
C LYS A 286 -3.76 -1.26 25.14
N PHE A 287 -3.62 -2.49 24.67
CA PHE A 287 -2.83 -2.79 23.46
C PHE A 287 -3.38 -2.17 22.16
N ASN A 288 -4.70 -2.10 21.97
CA ASN A 288 -5.28 -1.42 20.80
C ASN A 288 -4.95 0.08 20.76
N GLU A 289 -5.06 0.75 21.91
CA GLU A 289 -4.70 2.17 22.05
C GLU A 289 -3.19 2.36 21.82
N CYS A 290 -2.38 1.45 22.36
CA CYS A 290 -0.95 1.43 22.18
C CYS A 290 -0.54 1.35 20.70
N VAL A 291 -1.13 0.41 19.94
CA VAL A 291 -0.93 0.29 18.49
C VAL A 291 -1.29 1.58 17.78
N LYS A 292 -2.46 2.16 18.09
CA LYS A 292 -2.91 3.43 17.51
C LYS A 292 -1.90 4.55 17.76
N MET A 293 -1.43 4.71 18.99
CA MET A 293 -0.47 5.76 19.35
C MET A 293 0.88 5.56 18.66
N PHE A 294 1.40 4.33 18.60
CA PHE A 294 2.65 4.06 17.90
C PHE A 294 2.53 4.25 16.37
N THR A 295 1.40 3.87 15.77
CA THR A 295 1.13 4.15 14.36
C THR A 295 1.05 5.66 14.09
N LEU A 296 0.39 6.44 14.94
CA LEU A 296 0.37 7.91 14.81
C LEU A 296 1.77 8.53 14.97
N ALA A 297 2.57 8.03 15.92
CA ALA A 297 3.96 8.45 16.06
C ALA A 297 4.77 8.15 14.79
N ARG A 298 4.55 7.00 14.17
CA ARG A 298 5.21 6.60 12.92
C ARG A 298 4.85 7.52 11.76
N ASN A 299 3.56 7.80 11.56
CA ASN A 299 3.09 8.71 10.51
C ASN A 299 3.74 10.10 10.66
N VAL A 300 3.83 10.61 11.88
CA VAL A 300 4.50 11.89 12.17
C VAL A 300 5.99 11.84 11.84
N ALA A 301 6.67 10.74 12.19
CA ALA A 301 8.08 10.57 11.86
C ALA A 301 8.31 10.57 10.33
N TYR A 302 7.39 9.97 9.56
CA TYR A 302 7.47 9.98 8.10
C TYR A 302 7.26 11.34 7.47
N GLU A 303 6.27 12.10 7.96
CA GLU A 303 6.04 13.48 7.48
C GLU A 303 7.28 14.36 7.72
N THR A 304 8.01 14.15 8.81
CA THR A 304 9.28 14.86 9.07
C THR A 304 10.48 14.39 8.26
N ALA A 305 10.39 13.20 7.66
CA ALA A 305 11.49 12.58 6.92
C ALA A 305 11.44 12.90 5.41
N LEU A 306 10.46 13.67 4.93
CA LEU A 306 10.38 14.07 3.53
C LEU A 306 11.62 14.90 3.11
N PRO A 307 12.23 14.62 1.94
CA PRO A 307 11.75 13.74 0.87
C PRO A 307 12.23 12.27 0.96
N TYR A 308 13.03 11.89 1.96
CA TYR A 308 13.66 10.57 2.04
C TYR A 308 12.84 9.59 2.88
N ARG A 309 11.65 9.21 2.39
CA ARG A 309 10.70 8.29 3.07
C ARG A 309 11.30 6.95 3.53
N PHE A 310 12.40 6.52 2.91
CA PHE A 310 13.08 5.25 3.22
C PHE A 310 14.44 5.44 3.90
N GLN A 311 14.95 6.67 4.00
CA GLN A 311 16.30 6.91 4.51
C GLN A 311 16.23 7.84 5.71
N ARG A 312 16.59 7.30 6.88
CA ARG A 312 16.74 7.94 8.20
C ARG A 312 15.46 7.89 9.03
N SER A 313 15.37 7.03 10.03
CA SER A 313 16.35 6.93 11.11
C SER A 313 16.36 5.56 11.79
N GLU A 314 17.55 4.95 11.86
CA GLU A 314 17.78 3.72 12.62
C GLU A 314 17.43 3.85 14.12
N LYS A 315 17.18 5.07 14.63
CA LYS A 315 16.93 5.34 16.04
C LYS A 315 15.44 5.50 16.41
N PHE A 316 14.60 6.06 15.54
CA PHE A 316 13.21 6.35 15.90
C PHE A 316 12.26 5.20 15.50
N GLU A 317 12.49 4.58 14.35
CA GLU A 317 11.57 3.58 13.82
C GLU A 317 11.53 2.32 14.69
N TYR A 318 12.68 1.76 15.06
CA TYR A 318 12.73 0.46 15.76
C TYR A 318 11.96 0.47 17.09
N ALA A 319 11.95 1.59 17.82
CA ALA A 319 11.25 1.70 19.10
C ALA A 319 9.73 1.70 18.94
N ILE A 320 9.22 2.24 17.83
CA ILE A 320 7.80 2.18 17.49
C ILE A 320 7.43 0.74 17.16
N ILE A 321 8.08 0.19 16.13
CA ILE A 321 7.72 -1.13 15.57
C ILE A 321 7.96 -2.26 16.56
N SER A 322 9.00 -2.20 17.41
CA SER A 322 9.25 -3.28 18.39
C SER A 322 8.21 -3.31 19.52
N ASN A 323 7.73 -2.14 19.96
CA ASN A 323 6.64 -2.08 20.92
C ASN A 323 5.32 -2.52 20.27
N ARG A 324 5.09 -2.12 19.02
CA ARG A 324 3.90 -2.50 18.27
C ARG A 324 3.84 -4.00 17.97
N CYS A 325 4.97 -4.62 17.59
CA CYS A 325 5.16 -6.07 17.54
C CYS A 325 4.71 -6.76 18.83
N THR A 326 5.08 -6.20 19.99
CA THR A 326 4.67 -6.74 21.29
C THR A 326 3.16 -6.65 21.47
N CYS A 327 2.56 -5.50 21.17
CA CYS A 327 1.12 -5.32 21.27
C CYS A 327 0.35 -6.23 20.32
N TYR A 328 0.83 -6.44 19.10
CA TYR A 328 0.19 -7.32 18.13
C TYR A 328 0.15 -8.77 18.58
N LEU A 329 1.21 -9.29 19.20
CA LEU A 329 1.14 -10.63 19.81
C LEU A 329 0.10 -10.69 20.93
N GLN A 330 0.03 -9.68 21.78
CA GLN A 330 -0.98 -9.63 22.85
C GLN A 330 -2.42 -9.50 22.31
N LEU A 331 -2.57 -8.95 21.11
CA LEU A 331 -3.86 -8.86 20.40
C LEU A 331 -4.13 -10.09 19.50
N ASN A 332 -3.27 -11.11 19.54
CA ASN A 332 -3.35 -12.29 18.69
C ASN A 332 -3.39 -11.97 17.19
N LYS A 333 -2.54 -11.01 16.78
CA LYS A 333 -2.32 -10.57 15.41
C LYS A 333 -0.91 -10.96 14.94
N PRO A 334 -0.65 -12.25 14.69
CA PRO A 334 0.69 -12.74 14.38
C PRO A 334 1.24 -12.29 13.01
N ALA A 335 0.40 -11.87 12.06
CA ALA A 335 0.82 -11.36 10.78
C ALA A 335 1.41 -9.95 10.91
N GLU A 336 0.71 -9.08 11.63
CA GLU A 336 1.16 -7.80 12.20
C GLU A 336 2.50 -7.96 12.92
N ALA A 337 2.56 -8.87 13.88
CA ALA A 337 3.75 -9.09 14.67
C ALA A 337 4.95 -9.56 13.82
N ARG A 338 4.71 -10.40 12.80
CA ARG A 338 5.75 -10.89 11.87
C ARG A 338 6.42 -9.74 11.13
N GLN A 339 5.63 -8.86 10.50
CA GLN A 339 6.17 -7.70 9.78
C GLN A 339 7.01 -6.82 10.70
N ASP A 340 6.44 -6.42 11.84
CA ASP A 340 7.15 -5.54 12.78
C ASP A 340 8.41 -6.20 13.37
N ALA A 341 8.40 -7.52 13.56
CA ALA A 341 9.58 -8.26 13.99
C ALA A 341 10.69 -8.22 12.94
N ARG A 342 10.37 -8.48 11.66
CA ARG A 342 11.33 -8.41 10.54
C ARG A 342 11.92 -7.01 10.45
N PHE A 343 11.09 -5.96 10.43
CA PHE A 343 11.56 -4.58 10.40
C PHE A 343 12.43 -4.22 11.60
N THR A 344 12.03 -4.63 12.82
CA THR A 344 12.80 -4.33 14.03
C THR A 344 14.19 -4.93 13.92
N LEU A 345 14.29 -6.20 13.52
CA LEU A 345 15.57 -6.89 13.44
C LEU A 345 16.43 -6.40 12.27
N PHE A 346 15.80 -5.92 11.20
CA PHE A 346 16.49 -5.31 10.07
C PHE A 346 17.20 -4.01 10.50
N VAL A 347 16.47 -3.14 11.22
CA VAL A 347 17.00 -1.85 11.69
C VAL A 347 17.87 -1.99 12.95
N LYS A 348 17.50 -2.89 13.87
CA LYS A 348 18.12 -3.09 15.18
C LYS A 348 18.33 -4.60 15.44
N PHE A 349 19.34 -5.17 14.79
CA PHE A 349 19.65 -6.60 14.81
C PHE A 349 19.93 -7.21 16.20
N ASP A 350 20.30 -6.40 17.18
CA ASP A 350 20.55 -6.80 18.58
C ASP A 350 19.32 -6.60 19.49
N HIS A 351 18.12 -6.47 18.93
CA HIS A 351 16.89 -6.28 19.70
C HIS A 351 16.32 -7.61 20.27
N PHE A 352 16.93 -8.10 21.36
CA PHE A 352 16.61 -9.39 21.99
C PHE A 352 15.14 -9.62 22.31
N LYS A 353 14.43 -8.58 22.77
CA LYS A 353 13.00 -8.68 23.10
C LYS A 353 12.13 -9.05 21.90
N VAL A 354 12.57 -8.76 20.68
CA VAL A 354 11.86 -9.17 19.46
C VAL A 354 12.33 -10.55 19.00
N LEU A 355 13.62 -10.88 19.14
CA LEU A 355 14.09 -12.26 18.91
C LEU A 355 13.34 -13.27 19.79
N GLU A 356 13.08 -12.93 21.06
CA GLU A 356 12.27 -13.74 21.99
C GLU A 356 10.88 -14.08 21.45
N LYS A 357 10.28 -13.15 20.70
CA LYS A 357 8.93 -13.26 20.14
C LYS A 357 8.87 -14.09 18.87
N CYS A 358 10.00 -14.25 18.17
CA CYS A 358 10.04 -14.91 16.87
C CYS A 358 9.61 -16.39 16.91
N GLN A 359 9.75 -17.06 18.06
CA GLN A 359 9.25 -18.43 18.25
C GLN A 359 7.71 -18.48 18.21
N GLU A 360 7.04 -17.57 18.91
CA GLU A 360 5.58 -17.49 18.93
C GLU A 360 5.03 -17.10 17.56
N ILE A 361 5.63 -16.07 16.94
CA ILE A 361 5.31 -15.65 15.58
C ILE A 361 5.49 -16.83 14.61
N GLY A 362 6.62 -17.53 14.68
CA GLY A 362 6.93 -18.68 13.83
C GLY A 362 5.89 -19.79 13.96
N ARG A 363 5.51 -20.16 15.18
CA ARG A 363 4.47 -21.17 15.43
C ARG A 363 3.12 -20.74 14.85
N ALA A 364 2.75 -19.47 15.01
CA ALA A 364 1.53 -18.94 14.42
C ALA A 364 1.54 -18.97 12.88
N TRP A 365 2.70 -18.94 12.23
CA TRP A 365 2.80 -19.12 10.78
C TRP A 365 3.02 -20.58 10.34
N GLY A 366 3.02 -21.52 11.29
CA GLY A 366 3.19 -22.95 11.03
C GLY A 366 4.62 -23.36 10.69
N LEU A 367 5.63 -22.64 11.21
CA LEU A 367 7.01 -23.09 11.08
C LEU A 367 7.21 -24.46 11.76
N PRO A 368 7.99 -25.37 11.15
CA PRO A 368 8.36 -26.64 11.76
C PRO A 368 9.10 -26.49 13.09
N GLU A 369 8.91 -27.43 14.03
CA GLU A 369 9.46 -27.31 15.40
C GLU A 369 11.00 -27.31 15.46
N ASN A 370 11.68 -27.91 14.48
CA ASN A 370 13.14 -27.80 14.37
C ASN A 370 13.59 -26.35 14.10
N VAL A 371 12.84 -25.59 13.29
CA VAL A 371 13.10 -24.16 13.06
C VAL A 371 12.81 -23.35 14.32
N ILE A 372 11.73 -23.68 15.03
CA ILE A 372 11.38 -23.02 16.29
C ILE A 372 12.45 -23.28 17.36
N THR A 373 13.00 -24.49 17.42
CA THR A 373 14.11 -24.85 18.29
C THR A 373 15.36 -24.05 17.92
N ALA A 374 15.68 -23.91 16.63
CA ALA A 374 16.79 -23.08 16.18
C ALA A 374 16.63 -21.61 16.61
N PHE A 375 15.43 -21.03 16.53
CA PHE A 375 15.18 -19.67 17.04
C PHE A 375 15.47 -19.54 18.55
N LYS A 376 15.13 -20.56 19.33
CA LYS A 376 15.43 -20.62 20.77
C LYS A 376 16.93 -20.70 21.04
N ASP A 377 17.63 -21.55 20.31
CA ASP A 377 19.07 -21.75 20.46
C ASP A 377 19.85 -20.50 20.04
N TRP A 378 19.47 -19.87 18.92
CA TRP A 378 20.06 -18.62 18.48
C TRP A 378 19.81 -17.48 19.46
N LEU A 379 18.63 -17.39 20.06
CA LEU A 379 18.37 -16.42 21.12
C LEU A 379 19.32 -16.63 22.32
N ALA A 380 19.55 -17.88 22.73
CA ALA A 380 20.45 -18.20 23.84
C ALA A 380 21.88 -17.77 23.52
N VAL A 381 22.36 -18.02 22.30
CA VAL A 381 23.69 -17.59 21.83
C VAL A 381 23.80 -16.08 21.72
N SER A 382 22.75 -15.40 21.23
CA SER A 382 22.80 -13.98 20.90
C SER A 382 23.10 -13.07 22.11
N LYS A 383 22.65 -13.44 23.32
CA LYS A 383 22.79 -12.63 24.54
C LYS A 383 24.25 -12.24 24.82
N ASP A 384 25.17 -13.18 24.67
CA ASP A 384 26.60 -12.99 24.98
C ASP A 384 27.50 -12.91 23.73
N ALA A 385 26.91 -13.06 22.54
CA ALA A 385 27.65 -13.09 21.30
C ALA A 385 28.21 -11.70 20.88
N LYS A 386 29.29 -11.73 20.09
CA LYS A 386 29.82 -10.53 19.42
C LYS A 386 28.81 -9.98 18.40
N SER A 387 28.90 -8.68 18.12
CA SER A 387 27.99 -7.96 17.21
C SER A 387 27.80 -8.64 15.83
N GLY A 388 28.87 -9.17 15.23
CA GLY A 388 28.78 -9.89 13.95
C GLY A 388 27.88 -11.12 13.99
N VAL A 389 28.02 -11.96 15.02
CA VAL A 389 27.19 -13.16 15.21
C VAL A 389 25.74 -12.78 15.47
N ARG A 390 25.48 -11.71 16.25
CA ARG A 390 24.11 -11.20 16.46
C ARG A 390 23.46 -10.76 15.15
N ARG A 391 24.22 -10.08 14.29
CA ARG A 391 23.76 -9.66 12.97
C ARG A 391 23.42 -10.85 12.08
N GLU A 392 24.25 -11.89 12.08
CA GLU A 392 23.97 -13.12 11.34
C GLU A 392 22.70 -13.80 11.82
N ILE A 393 22.53 -13.95 13.14
CA ILE A 393 21.32 -14.50 13.76
C ILE A 393 20.08 -13.70 13.34
N ALA A 394 20.13 -12.37 13.47
CA ALA A 394 19.00 -11.52 13.09
C ALA A 394 18.63 -11.70 11.61
N LYS A 395 19.61 -11.74 10.71
CA LYS A 395 19.35 -11.95 9.28
C LYS A 395 18.77 -13.33 8.99
N LYS A 396 19.24 -14.39 9.64
CA LYS A 396 18.62 -15.74 9.52
C LYS A 396 17.17 -15.72 9.99
N VAL A 397 16.87 -15.07 11.11
CA VAL A 397 15.49 -14.95 11.61
C VAL A 397 14.62 -14.14 10.63
N ILE A 398 15.12 -13.01 10.11
CA ILE A 398 14.41 -12.21 9.10
C ILE A 398 14.12 -13.03 7.84
N ALA A 399 15.10 -13.82 7.38
CA ALA A 399 14.96 -14.71 6.23
C ALA A 399 13.87 -15.75 6.48
N LEU A 400 13.91 -16.43 7.62
CA LEU A 400 12.97 -17.51 7.95
C LEU A 400 11.56 -17.02 8.29
N LEU A 401 11.41 -15.74 8.63
CA LEU A 401 10.12 -15.07 8.78
C LEU A 401 9.61 -14.42 7.49
N SER A 402 10.37 -14.43 6.39
CA SER A 402 9.85 -14.02 5.09
C SER A 402 8.77 -15.00 4.60
N LEU A 403 7.84 -14.56 3.75
CA LEU A 403 6.86 -15.47 3.15
C LEU A 403 7.54 -16.62 2.38
N GLU A 404 8.63 -16.33 1.65
CA GLU A 404 9.42 -17.36 0.98
C GLU A 404 10.06 -18.33 1.98
N GLY A 405 10.66 -17.82 3.06
CA GLY A 405 11.24 -18.64 4.12
C GLY A 405 10.21 -19.55 4.78
N LEU A 406 9.06 -18.99 5.16
CA LEU A 406 7.93 -19.71 5.76
C LEU A 406 7.40 -20.84 4.86
N TYR A 407 7.45 -20.66 3.55
CA TYR A 407 7.09 -21.66 2.56
C TYR A 407 8.17 -22.74 2.42
N ARG A 408 9.41 -22.35 2.11
CA ARG A 408 10.48 -23.28 1.72
C ARG A 408 10.93 -24.21 2.83
N VAL A 409 10.99 -23.74 4.08
CA VAL A 409 11.44 -24.60 5.21
C VAL A 409 10.49 -25.74 5.56
N ARG A 410 9.32 -25.81 4.93
CA ARG A 410 8.41 -26.94 5.07
C ARG A 410 8.91 -28.18 4.32
N THR A 411 9.75 -27.99 3.31
CA THR A 411 10.27 -29.06 2.44
C THR A 411 11.79 -29.05 2.32
N GLU A 412 12.45 -27.93 2.63
CA GLU A 412 13.88 -27.74 2.54
C GLU A 412 14.54 -27.60 3.93
N ASP A 413 15.86 -27.85 3.97
CA ASP A 413 16.67 -27.60 5.15
C ASP A 413 16.72 -26.09 5.48
N PHE A 414 16.37 -25.73 6.72
CA PHE A 414 16.20 -24.33 7.09
C PHE A 414 17.50 -23.53 7.13
N GLU A 415 18.65 -24.17 7.38
CA GLU A 415 19.95 -23.48 7.35
C GLU A 415 20.31 -23.12 5.91
N LYS A 416 20.06 -24.02 4.94
CA LYS A 416 20.23 -23.72 3.51
C LYS A 416 19.29 -22.62 3.03
N VAL A 417 18.01 -22.68 3.42
CA VAL A 417 17.02 -21.65 3.07
C VAL A 417 17.42 -20.30 3.65
N ALA A 418 17.84 -20.26 4.93
CA ALA A 418 18.28 -19.03 5.57
C ALA A 418 19.54 -18.45 4.89
N ALA A 419 20.50 -19.29 4.50
CA ALA A 419 21.71 -18.85 3.81
C ALA A 419 21.41 -18.27 2.41
N ASP A 420 20.57 -18.94 1.62
CA ASP A 420 20.19 -18.47 0.28
C ASP A 420 19.41 -17.13 0.33
N LEU A 421 18.44 -17.02 1.23
CA LEU A 421 17.70 -15.77 1.43
C LEU A 421 18.57 -14.63 1.97
N PHE A 422 19.54 -14.98 2.83
CA PHE A 422 20.53 -14.04 3.37
C PHE A 422 21.41 -13.44 2.26
N GLU A 423 21.87 -14.25 1.30
CA GLU A 423 22.66 -13.77 0.16
C GLU A 423 21.87 -12.78 -0.70
N ARG A 424 20.54 -12.98 -0.79
CA ARG A 424 19.60 -12.05 -1.42
C ARG A 424 19.19 -10.87 -0.53
N GLN A 425 19.85 -10.69 0.62
CA GLN A 425 19.68 -9.60 1.60
C GLN A 425 18.31 -9.51 2.27
N CYS A 426 17.42 -10.49 2.05
CA CYS A 426 16.05 -10.49 2.58
C CYS A 426 15.24 -9.22 2.23
N ASP A 427 15.49 -8.63 1.06
CA ASP A 427 14.93 -7.34 0.61
C ASP A 427 13.53 -7.46 -0.01
N ASP A 428 12.82 -8.56 0.23
CA ASP A 428 11.50 -8.84 -0.34
C ASP A 428 10.43 -7.78 0.02
N MET A 429 10.59 -7.08 1.15
CA MET A 429 9.72 -5.97 1.57
C MET A 429 9.96 -4.67 0.79
N TYR A 430 11.03 -4.59 -0.01
CA TYR A 430 11.45 -3.39 -0.75
C TYR A 430 11.50 -3.60 -2.27
N VAL A 431 10.96 -4.72 -2.78
CA VAL A 431 10.94 -5.00 -4.22
C VAL A 431 10.04 -4.03 -4.97
N GLN A 432 10.40 -3.72 -6.21
CA GLN A 432 9.56 -2.93 -7.10
C GLN A 432 8.24 -3.65 -7.41
N VAL A 433 7.17 -2.87 -7.59
CA VAL A 433 5.85 -3.38 -8.05
C VAL A 433 5.90 -3.85 -9.48
N ASN A 434 6.60 -3.12 -10.35
CA ASN A 434 6.67 -3.47 -11.75
C ASN A 434 7.71 -4.58 -11.97
N ILE A 435 7.37 -5.57 -12.79
CA ILE A 435 8.38 -6.49 -13.33
C ILE A 435 9.22 -5.78 -14.40
N PRO A 436 10.48 -6.21 -14.59
CA PRO A 436 11.38 -5.61 -15.57
C PRO A 436 10.78 -5.63 -16.98
N ALA A 437 11.08 -4.59 -17.77
CA ALA A 437 10.56 -4.42 -19.13
C ALA A 437 11.05 -5.52 -20.09
N GLU A 438 12.12 -6.22 -19.75
CA GLU A 438 12.69 -7.32 -20.52
C GLU A 438 11.84 -8.59 -20.44
N GLN A 439 11.00 -8.74 -19.40
CA GLN A 439 10.16 -9.92 -19.20
C GLN A 439 8.80 -9.76 -19.89
N HIS A 440 8.16 -8.60 -19.72
CA HIS A 440 6.89 -8.27 -20.34
C HIS A 440 6.91 -6.85 -20.90
N ASP A 441 6.32 -6.70 -22.08
CA ASP A 441 6.27 -5.41 -22.78
C ASP A 441 5.62 -4.33 -21.91
N LEU A 442 6.09 -3.10 -22.10
CA LEU A 442 5.51 -1.92 -21.48
C LEU A 442 4.19 -1.55 -22.15
N LEU A 443 3.34 -0.79 -21.45
CA LEU A 443 2.22 -0.14 -22.11
C LEU A 443 2.75 0.80 -23.22
N PRO A 444 2.04 0.96 -24.35
CA PRO A 444 2.57 1.64 -25.55
C PRO A 444 2.99 3.11 -25.37
N TRP A 445 2.64 3.73 -24.24
CA TRP A 445 2.99 5.11 -23.90
C TRP A 445 4.01 5.23 -22.76
N LEU A 446 4.46 4.13 -22.19
CA LEU A 446 5.43 4.10 -21.11
C LEU A 446 6.82 3.75 -21.62
N THR A 447 7.83 4.23 -20.92
CA THR A 447 9.24 3.91 -21.12
C THR A 447 9.82 3.25 -19.87
N ALA A 448 11.04 2.70 -19.95
CA ALA A 448 11.70 2.11 -18.77
C ALA A 448 11.88 3.13 -17.62
N ASN A 449 11.96 4.44 -17.93
CA ASN A 449 12.06 5.50 -16.93
C ASN A 449 10.75 5.75 -16.17
N ASP A 450 9.63 5.25 -16.70
CA ASP A 450 8.31 5.38 -16.10
C ASP A 450 7.98 4.27 -15.11
N LEU A 451 8.83 3.24 -15.02
CA LEU A 451 8.72 2.19 -14.01
C LEU A 451 9.15 2.69 -12.64
N GLU A 452 8.63 2.07 -11.58
CA GLU A 452 9.10 2.32 -10.23
C GLU A 452 10.62 2.16 -10.16
N LYS A 453 11.34 3.11 -9.55
CA LYS A 453 12.80 3.02 -9.38
C LYS A 453 13.14 2.12 -8.20
N PRO A 454 14.30 1.41 -8.23
CA PRO A 454 14.75 0.65 -7.07
C PRO A 454 14.88 1.57 -5.85
N ILE A 455 14.44 1.09 -4.69
CA ILE A 455 14.56 1.84 -3.43
C ILE A 455 16.06 1.90 -3.09
N PRO A 456 16.67 3.11 -3.03
CA PRO A 456 18.09 3.24 -2.74
C PRO A 456 18.38 2.82 -1.30
N ARG A 457 19.37 1.93 -1.15
CA ARG A 457 19.76 1.31 0.12
C ARG A 457 20.58 2.23 1.01
#